data_AF-A0A7V8YAI3-F1
#
_entry.id   AF-A0A7V8YAI3-F1
#
_cell.length_a   1.000
_cell.length_b   1.000
_cell.length_c   1.000
_cell.angle_alpha   90.00
_cell.angle_beta   90.00
_cell.angle_gamma   90.00
#
_symmetry.space_group_name_H-M   'P 1'
#
loop_
_entity.id
_entity.type
_entity.pdbx_description
1 polymer ?
#
loop_
_entity_poly.entity_id
_entity_poly.type
_entity_poly.pdbx_seq_one_letter_code
_entity_poly.pdbx_strand_id
1 'polypeptide(L)'
;MTRLRGNAAAALVGTIVGGLLGLATQGGTMPTPSNQPQPEKSAPRAGSQTPRSGPAALLAWSVGGLPPAAEQAVERVPGTIEATSVYAGLDWIESSRSPDGSVLDAPPQGMSIPFEMAVIEPREYAQLVPPGERDLVLSLERGEVLIPETEARLRGAGEGLKLRLESHSARVSGVISDASTNGYEALMRPPIPKDWARADRFVLAVVRNCSQRKVRRALEPVLDPGRAVRIRCGREQPFLRYGDSVLPQLLIKDTFGEFAARPSSSTMGAIEVDPVWRTANIKTARLPALSSGDVTCHRAIFPQLRGALRDLASEGLSYLIDREDFAGCYAPRFIERDPEGRLSHHSWGIAFDVNRSENTPGAKANQDARLVEIMREWGFTWGGGWLYPDGMHFEWLRWAP
;
A
#
# COMPACT_ATOMS: atom_id res chain seq x y z
N MET A 1 -48.19 -52.71 -15.91
CA MET A 1 -49.62 -52.80 -15.53
C MET A 1 -49.88 -51.56 -14.66
N THR A 2 -50.67 -50.54 -14.98
CA THR A 2 -51.82 -50.39 -15.87
C THR A 2 -51.98 -48.89 -16.22
N ARG A 3 -52.23 -48.63 -17.52
CA ARG A 3 -52.89 -47.48 -18.21
C ARG A 3 -53.86 -46.63 -17.35
N LEU A 4 -54.28 -45.39 -17.64
CA LEU A 4 -54.09 -44.32 -18.64
C LEU A 4 -54.97 -43.12 -18.19
N ARG A 5 -54.69 -41.90 -18.69
CA ARG A 5 -55.59 -40.78 -19.14
C ARG A 5 -54.94 -39.44 -18.76
N GLY A 6 -54.68 -38.46 -19.61
CA GLY A 6 -55.08 -38.12 -20.99
C GLY A 6 -55.27 -36.59 -21.01
N ASN A 7 -54.35 -35.82 -21.60
CA ASN A 7 -54.39 -35.17 -22.94
C ASN A 7 -55.11 -33.81 -23.02
N ALA A 8 -54.36 -32.79 -23.49
CA ALA A 8 -54.65 -31.84 -24.60
C ALA A 8 -53.92 -30.49 -24.34
N ALA A 9 -52.90 -30.05 -25.11
CA ALA A 9 -52.91 -29.52 -26.50
C ALA A 9 -53.67 -28.18 -26.60
N ALA A 10 -53.25 -27.11 -27.30
CA ALA A 10 -52.19 -26.85 -28.28
C ALA A 10 -51.95 -25.33 -28.44
N ALA A 11 -50.89 -24.99 -29.16
CA ALA A 11 -50.45 -23.66 -29.61
C ALA A 11 -51.28 -23.06 -30.77
N LEU A 12 -51.20 -21.73 -30.97
CA LEU A 12 -50.83 -21.01 -32.22
C LEU A 12 -51.01 -19.49 -32.00
N VAL A 13 -49.99 -18.65 -32.19
CA VAL A 13 -49.63 -17.88 -33.42
C VAL A 13 -50.60 -16.77 -33.79
N GLY A 14 -50.07 -15.54 -33.89
CA GLY A 14 -50.70 -14.37 -34.50
C GLY A 14 -49.66 -13.28 -34.82
N THR A 15 -49.10 -13.32 -36.02
CA THR A 15 -48.33 -12.27 -36.69
C THR A 15 -49.28 -11.40 -37.54
N ILE A 16 -48.91 -10.13 -37.82
CA ILE A 16 -49.12 -9.32 -39.06
C ILE A 16 -48.90 -7.81 -38.71
N VAL A 17 -48.36 -6.86 -39.49
CA VAL A 17 -47.57 -6.70 -40.74
C VAL A 17 -47.21 -5.19 -40.85
N GLY A 18 -46.09 -4.86 -41.52
CA GLY A 18 -45.89 -3.63 -42.32
C GLY A 18 -44.53 -2.97 -42.05
N GLY A 19 -43.53 -2.90 -42.95
CA GLY A 19 -43.47 -2.83 -44.42
C GLY A 19 -42.89 -1.46 -44.79
N LEU A 20 -41.65 -1.33 -45.31
CA LEU A 20 -41.38 -1.31 -46.76
C LEU A 20 -39.86 -1.36 -47.08
N LEU A 21 -39.55 -2.08 -48.16
CA LEU A 21 -38.26 -2.21 -48.83
C LEU A 21 -37.90 -0.98 -49.68
N GLY A 22 -36.59 -0.79 -49.88
CA GLY A 22 -36.03 -0.09 -51.04
C GLY A 22 -34.53 -0.42 -51.18
N LEU A 23 -34.21 -1.39 -52.05
CA LEU A 23 -32.85 -1.70 -52.50
C LEU A 23 -32.82 -1.53 -54.02
N ALA A 24 -31.95 -0.66 -54.51
CA ALA A 24 -31.43 -0.70 -55.88
C ALA A 24 -29.98 -0.20 -55.89
N THR A 25 -29.14 -1.00 -56.51
CA THR A 25 -27.68 -0.93 -56.58
C THR A 25 -27.18 -0.04 -57.72
N GLN A 26 -26.11 0.73 -57.50
CA GLN A 26 -24.75 0.59 -58.10
C GLN A 26 -24.08 1.93 -58.47
N GLY A 27 -22.82 2.08 -58.03
CA GLY A 27 -21.74 2.71 -58.79
C GLY A 27 -21.42 4.18 -58.51
N GLY A 28 -20.31 4.45 -57.82
CA GLY A 28 -19.62 5.74 -57.90
C GLY A 28 -18.88 6.17 -56.63
N THR A 29 -17.58 5.85 -56.56
CA THR A 29 -16.52 6.61 -55.85
C THR A 29 -16.81 7.10 -54.43
N MET A 30 -16.32 6.35 -53.44
CA MET A 30 -16.17 6.82 -52.06
C MET A 30 -15.11 7.94 -51.98
N PRO A 31 -15.41 9.10 -51.36
CA PRO A 31 -14.41 10.09 -51.04
C PRO A 31 -13.58 9.65 -49.83
N THR A 32 -12.28 9.85 -49.93
CA THR A 32 -11.28 9.65 -48.87
C THR A 32 -11.45 10.72 -47.78
N PRO A 33 -11.54 10.34 -46.49
CA PRO A 33 -11.16 11.21 -45.38
C PRO A 33 -9.78 10.73 -44.89
N SER A 34 -8.70 11.37 -45.31
CA SER A 34 -8.06 12.47 -44.56
C SER A 34 -7.65 12.08 -43.14
N ASN A 35 -6.38 11.71 -43.02
CA ASN A 35 -5.48 12.00 -41.90
C ASN A 35 -6.01 11.70 -40.48
N GLN A 36 -5.90 10.44 -40.06
CA GLN A 36 -5.74 10.14 -38.64
C GLN A 36 -4.33 10.53 -38.20
N PRO A 37 -4.13 11.36 -37.17
CA PRO A 37 -2.82 11.54 -36.58
C PRO A 37 -2.41 10.22 -35.92
N GLN A 38 -1.28 9.66 -36.35
CA GLN A 38 -0.59 8.61 -35.62
C GLN A 38 -0.33 9.09 -34.18
N PRO A 39 -0.42 8.23 -33.15
CA PRO A 39 0.13 8.57 -31.85
C PRO A 39 1.66 8.65 -32.00
N GLU A 40 2.17 9.87 -32.08
CA GLU A 40 3.60 10.13 -31.96
C GLU A 40 4.10 9.49 -30.66
N LYS A 41 5.10 8.62 -30.81
CA LYS A 41 5.96 8.17 -29.72
C LYS A 41 6.75 9.39 -29.21
N SER A 42 6.12 10.24 -28.42
CA SER A 42 6.81 11.21 -27.58
C SER A 42 7.01 10.58 -26.20
N ALA A 43 8.15 9.89 -26.03
CA ALA A 43 8.73 9.71 -24.72
C ALA A 43 8.80 11.08 -24.03
N PRO A 44 8.49 11.22 -22.74
CA PRO A 44 8.74 12.47 -22.05
C PRO A 44 10.25 12.69 -22.06
N ARG A 45 10.73 13.59 -22.93
CA ARG A 45 12.03 14.23 -22.73
C ARG A 45 12.00 14.77 -21.31
N ALA A 46 12.92 14.31 -20.47
CA ALA A 46 13.20 14.89 -19.17
C ALA A 46 13.48 16.38 -19.39
N GLY A 47 12.43 17.19 -19.29
CA GLY A 47 12.57 18.63 -19.19
C GLY A 47 13.36 18.87 -17.93
N SER A 48 14.53 19.49 -18.08
CA SER A 48 15.30 20.09 -17.01
C SER A 48 14.41 21.11 -16.31
N GLN A 49 13.61 20.64 -15.35
CA GLN A 49 12.91 21.53 -14.42
C GLN A 49 14.00 22.17 -13.58
N THR A 50 14.24 23.46 -13.83
CA THR A 50 14.89 24.35 -12.86
C THR A 50 14.33 24.02 -11.48
N PRO A 51 15.17 23.81 -10.43
CA PRO A 51 14.67 23.50 -9.11
C PRO A 51 13.72 24.62 -8.69
N ARG A 52 12.45 24.28 -8.43
CA ARG A 52 11.52 25.24 -7.81
C ARG A 52 12.17 25.65 -6.49
N SER A 53 12.58 26.92 -6.41
CA SER A 53 13.10 27.56 -5.21
C SER A 53 11.95 27.78 -4.24
N GLY A 54 11.58 26.72 -3.52
CA GLY A 54 10.56 26.74 -2.49
C GLY A 54 10.88 25.71 -1.41
N PRO A 55 10.33 25.86 -0.19
CA PRO A 55 10.49 24.87 0.85
C PRO A 55 10.13 23.47 0.35
N ALA A 56 11.00 22.50 0.62
CA ALA A 56 10.81 21.10 0.31
C ALA A 56 10.58 20.31 1.59
N ALA A 57 9.72 19.31 1.53
CA ALA A 57 9.64 18.30 2.60
C ALA A 57 10.90 17.42 2.58
N LEU A 58 11.28 16.92 3.74
CA LEU A 58 12.38 16.00 3.93
C LEU A 58 11.92 14.86 4.84
N LEU A 59 12.35 13.65 4.51
CA LEU A 59 12.23 12.47 5.37
C LEU A 59 13.63 11.98 5.74
N ALA A 60 13.84 11.61 6.99
CA ALA A 60 14.95 10.77 7.43
C ALA A 60 14.42 9.60 8.27
N TRP A 61 14.80 8.37 7.93
CA TRP A 61 14.42 7.18 8.69
C TRP A 61 15.47 6.07 8.60
N SER A 62 15.45 5.16 9.58
CA SER A 62 16.37 4.00 9.69
C SER A 62 15.63 2.78 10.24
N VAL A 63 16.08 1.57 9.92
CA VAL A 63 15.42 0.28 10.24
C VAL A 63 15.39 0.00 11.75
N GLY A 64 14.28 0.16 12.46
CA GLY A 64 14.22 0.10 13.94
C GLY A 64 14.26 1.49 14.59
N GLY A 65 14.04 2.53 13.78
CA GLY A 65 13.88 3.90 14.23
C GLY A 65 15.17 4.71 14.31
N LEU A 66 14.99 6.03 14.34
CA LEU A 66 16.02 7.01 14.68
C LEU A 66 16.05 7.26 16.20
N PRO A 67 17.17 7.69 16.79
CA PRO A 67 17.30 8.06 18.21
C PRO A 67 16.72 9.46 18.53
N PRO A 68 16.45 9.83 19.80
CA PRO A 68 15.74 11.08 20.13
C PRO A 68 16.48 12.33 19.72
N ALA A 69 17.81 12.27 19.76
CA ALA A 69 18.66 13.36 19.31
C ALA A 69 18.61 13.61 17.79
N ALA A 70 17.96 12.74 17.00
CA ALA A 70 17.90 12.87 15.54
C ALA A 70 17.12 14.11 15.07
N GLU A 71 16.02 14.46 15.74
CA GLU A 71 15.24 15.66 15.42
C GLU A 71 16.12 16.90 15.54
N GLN A 72 16.70 17.09 16.73
CA GLN A 72 17.61 18.21 17.01
C GLN A 72 18.82 18.24 16.07
N ALA A 73 19.32 17.07 15.65
CA ALA A 73 20.40 17.00 14.66
C ALA A 73 19.95 17.54 13.29
N VAL A 74 18.74 17.23 12.84
CA VAL A 74 18.16 17.73 11.57
C VAL A 74 17.80 19.21 11.66
N GLU A 75 17.27 19.68 12.79
CA GLU A 75 17.00 21.11 13.04
C GLU A 75 18.25 21.98 12.86
N ARG A 76 19.40 21.51 13.35
CA ARG A 76 20.68 22.23 13.27
C ARG A 76 21.26 22.30 11.86
N VAL A 77 20.71 21.57 10.89
CA VAL A 77 21.19 21.62 9.50
C VAL A 77 20.86 23.01 8.91
N PRO A 78 21.86 23.76 8.40
CA PRO A 78 21.60 25.09 7.84
C PRO A 78 20.59 25.05 6.70
N GLY A 79 19.47 25.76 6.89
CA GLY A 79 18.36 25.82 5.94
C GLY A 79 17.14 24.97 6.31
N THR A 80 17.19 24.21 7.41
CA THR A 80 15.99 23.64 8.03
C THR A 80 15.12 24.75 8.59
N ILE A 81 13.83 24.72 8.26
CA ILE A 81 12.81 25.66 8.75
C ILE A 81 12.15 25.07 10.00
N GLU A 82 11.78 23.79 9.93
CA GLU A 82 11.09 23.04 10.97
C GLU A 82 11.52 21.57 10.85
N ALA A 83 11.66 20.87 11.97
CA ALA A 83 11.82 19.41 11.97
C ALA A 83 11.03 18.82 13.14
N THR A 84 10.46 17.65 12.95
CA THR A 84 9.63 16.98 13.97
C THR A 84 9.82 15.48 13.91
N SER A 85 9.83 14.84 15.07
CA SER A 85 9.75 13.39 15.19
C SER A 85 8.33 12.91 14.99
N VAL A 86 8.19 11.87 14.17
CA VAL A 86 6.95 11.12 14.03
C VAL A 86 7.20 9.70 14.52
N TYR A 87 6.24 9.14 15.27
CA TYR A 87 6.29 7.78 15.76
C TYR A 87 5.21 6.95 15.08
N ALA A 88 5.61 5.94 14.32
CA ALA A 88 4.69 5.03 13.66
C ALA A 88 4.46 3.78 14.51
N GLY A 89 3.20 3.40 14.69
CA GLY A 89 2.83 2.17 15.40
C GLY A 89 1.65 1.47 14.75
N LEU A 90 1.37 0.28 15.27
CA LEU A 90 0.22 -0.52 14.90
C LEU A 90 -0.69 -0.64 16.12
N ASP A 91 -1.94 -0.24 15.96
CA ASP A 91 -3.02 -0.51 16.89
C ASP A 91 -4.04 -1.46 16.25
N TRP A 92 -5.14 -1.73 16.94
CA TRP A 92 -6.14 -2.67 16.49
C TRP A 92 -7.55 -2.16 16.82
N ILE A 93 -8.41 -2.02 15.82
CA ILE A 93 -9.81 -1.61 16.02
C ILE A 93 -10.61 -2.82 16.51
N GLU A 94 -11.13 -2.73 17.73
CA GLU A 94 -12.07 -3.69 18.31
C GLU A 94 -13.52 -3.41 17.86
N SER A 95 -13.85 -2.14 17.64
CA SER A 95 -15.12 -1.72 17.04
C SER A 95 -15.07 -0.26 16.61
N SER A 96 -15.95 0.11 15.67
CA SER A 96 -16.15 1.50 15.28
C SER A 96 -17.65 1.83 15.22
N ARG A 97 -17.98 3.08 15.53
CA ARG A 97 -19.38 3.57 15.54
C ARG A 97 -19.47 4.93 14.90
N SER A 98 -20.50 5.13 14.09
CA SER A 98 -20.88 6.43 13.53
C SER A 98 -21.21 7.44 14.65
N PRO A 99 -21.27 8.74 14.32
CA PRO A 99 -21.67 9.78 15.27
C PRO A 99 -23.05 9.53 15.93
N ASP A 100 -23.99 8.92 15.19
CA ASP A 100 -25.33 8.58 15.68
C ASP A 100 -25.38 7.29 16.54
N GLY A 101 -24.25 6.59 16.69
CA GLY A 101 -24.09 5.40 17.52
C GLY A 101 -24.28 4.06 16.80
N SER A 102 -24.64 4.07 15.51
CA SER A 102 -24.71 2.87 14.67
C SER A 102 -23.35 2.17 14.63
N VAL A 103 -23.34 0.84 14.68
CA VAL A 103 -22.12 0.04 14.59
C VAL A 103 -21.70 -0.01 13.13
N LEU A 104 -20.46 0.41 12.85
CA LEU A 104 -19.87 0.35 11.51
C LEU A 104 -18.97 -0.89 11.40
N ASP A 105 -18.04 -1.06 12.35
CA ASP A 105 -17.21 -2.25 12.46
C ASP A 105 -17.50 -3.04 13.74
N ALA A 106 -17.74 -4.34 13.56
CA ALA A 106 -17.81 -5.33 14.63
C ALA A 106 -17.08 -6.62 14.17
N PRO A 107 -15.75 -6.66 14.29
CA PRO A 107 -14.97 -7.85 14.00
C PRO A 107 -15.49 -9.12 14.72
N PRO A 108 -15.25 -10.32 14.17
CA PRO A 108 -15.57 -11.57 14.86
C PRO A 108 -14.94 -11.63 16.26
N GLN A 109 -15.58 -12.37 17.16
CA GLN A 109 -15.12 -12.47 18.54
C GLN A 109 -13.65 -12.88 18.65
N GLY A 110 -12.86 -12.08 19.38
CA GLY A 110 -11.43 -12.32 19.60
C GLY A 110 -10.54 -11.99 18.40
N MET A 111 -11.06 -11.24 17.44
CA MET A 111 -10.31 -10.61 16.35
C MET A 111 -10.51 -9.11 16.39
N SER A 112 -9.54 -8.39 15.83
CA SER A 112 -9.54 -6.93 15.71
C SER A 112 -9.01 -6.56 14.31
N ILE A 113 -9.27 -5.35 13.85
CA ILE A 113 -8.76 -4.87 12.55
C ILE A 113 -7.41 -4.16 12.78
N PRO A 114 -6.30 -4.59 12.15
CA PRO A 114 -4.99 -3.94 12.32
C PRO A 114 -5.05 -2.50 11.81
N PHE A 115 -4.48 -1.53 12.51
CA PHE A 115 -4.67 -0.10 12.23
C PHE A 115 -3.36 0.69 12.40
N GLU A 116 -2.72 1.07 11.30
CA GLU A 116 -1.45 1.82 11.35
C GLU A 116 -1.69 3.29 11.71
N MET A 117 -1.09 3.73 12.81
CA MET A 117 -1.24 5.10 13.32
C MET A 117 0.10 5.81 13.42
N ALA A 118 0.07 7.14 13.39
CA ALA A 118 1.22 7.97 13.66
C ALA A 118 0.95 8.97 14.80
N VAL A 119 1.93 9.09 15.70
CA VAL A 119 1.95 10.10 16.76
C VAL A 119 2.81 11.28 16.29
N ILE A 120 2.22 12.48 16.31
CA ILE A 120 2.82 13.74 15.83
C ILE A 120 2.80 14.82 16.92
N GLU A 121 3.76 15.75 16.91
CA GLU A 121 3.63 17.00 17.68
C GLU A 121 2.84 18.02 16.83
N PRO A 122 1.59 18.36 17.19
CA PRO A 122 0.73 19.21 16.36
C PRO A 122 1.35 20.54 15.92
N ARG A 123 2.09 21.21 16.82
CA ARG A 123 2.64 22.55 16.54
C ARG A 123 3.71 22.51 15.45
N GLU A 124 4.55 21.49 15.47
CA GLU A 124 5.63 21.30 14.50
C GLU A 124 5.08 20.67 13.21
N TYR A 125 4.24 19.65 13.34
CA TYR A 125 3.69 18.91 12.19
C TYR A 125 2.78 19.75 11.30
N ALA A 126 2.09 20.76 11.85
CA ALA A 126 1.25 21.67 11.06
C ALA A 126 2.02 22.39 9.94
N GLN A 127 3.35 22.53 10.02
CA GLN A 127 4.15 23.11 8.95
C GLN A 127 4.36 22.16 7.75
N LEU A 128 4.17 20.86 7.96
CA LEU A 128 4.34 19.82 6.95
C LEU A 128 3.07 19.58 6.12
N VAL A 129 1.92 20.08 6.58
CA VAL A 129 0.63 19.95 5.88
C VAL A 129 0.24 21.22 5.11
N PRO A 130 -0.65 21.12 4.10
CA PRO A 130 -1.15 22.27 3.37
C PRO A 130 -1.82 23.30 4.30
N PRO A 131 -1.76 24.61 3.98
CA PRO A 131 -2.34 25.67 4.82
C PRO A 131 -3.80 25.44 5.24
N GLY A 132 -4.62 24.84 4.37
CA GLY A 132 -6.03 24.56 4.64
C GLY A 132 -6.31 23.46 5.67
N GLU A 133 -5.32 22.66 6.03
CA GLU A 133 -5.47 21.55 7.00
C GLU A 133 -4.73 21.84 8.32
N ARG A 134 -4.01 22.97 8.42
CA ARG A 134 -3.19 23.29 9.59
C ARG A 134 -4.01 23.44 10.85
N ASP A 135 -5.17 24.09 10.76
CA ASP A 135 -6.00 24.34 11.92
C ASP A 135 -6.53 23.03 12.50
N LEU A 136 -6.86 22.04 11.65
CA LEU A 136 -7.25 20.69 12.10
C LEU A 136 -6.13 19.97 12.85
N VAL A 137 -4.89 20.07 12.33
CA VAL A 137 -3.71 19.50 13.02
C VAL A 137 -3.49 20.22 14.35
N LEU A 138 -3.51 21.55 14.36
CA LEU A 138 -3.26 22.37 15.56
C LEU A 138 -4.33 22.20 16.63
N SER A 139 -5.58 21.93 16.24
CA SER A 139 -6.71 21.71 17.16
C SER A 139 -6.77 20.28 17.70
N LEU A 140 -5.90 19.37 17.27
CA LEU A 140 -5.94 17.97 17.70
C LEU A 140 -5.75 17.84 19.22
N GLU A 141 -6.77 17.32 19.91
CA GLU A 141 -6.74 17.12 21.37
C GLU A 141 -6.37 15.68 21.77
N ARG A 142 -6.19 15.45 23.07
CA ARG A 142 -5.92 14.10 23.58
C ARG A 142 -7.19 13.25 23.51
N GLY A 143 -7.05 12.00 23.06
CA GLY A 143 -8.19 11.11 22.81
C GLY A 143 -8.92 11.41 21.50
N GLU A 144 -8.39 12.33 20.69
CA GLU A 144 -8.84 12.59 19.33
C GLU A 144 -7.83 12.11 18.30
N VAL A 145 -8.33 11.83 17.11
CA VAL A 145 -7.53 11.47 15.94
C VAL A 145 -8.00 12.24 14.70
N LEU A 146 -7.07 12.52 13.79
CA LEU A 146 -7.40 12.88 12.42
C LEU A 146 -7.25 11.64 11.55
N ILE A 147 -8.21 11.39 10.66
CA ILE A 147 -8.13 10.27 9.71
C ILE A 147 -8.00 10.79 8.28
N PRO A 148 -7.36 10.03 7.38
CA PRO A 148 -7.31 10.37 5.98
C PRO A 148 -8.67 10.18 5.29
N GLU A 149 -8.89 10.84 4.15
CA GLU A 149 -10.08 10.69 3.31
C GLU A 149 -10.36 9.22 2.97
N THR A 150 -9.32 8.45 2.67
CA THR A 150 -9.46 7.02 2.37
C THR A 150 -9.96 6.22 3.57
N GLU A 151 -9.50 6.52 4.78
CA GLU A 151 -9.98 5.84 5.98
C GLU A 151 -11.44 6.20 6.27
N ALA A 152 -11.82 7.48 6.10
CA ALA A 152 -13.19 7.90 6.26
C ALA A 152 -14.15 7.15 5.30
N ARG A 153 -13.70 6.87 4.07
CA ARG A 153 -14.45 6.04 3.12
C ARG A 153 -14.50 4.57 3.53
N LEU A 154 -13.40 3.99 3.98
CA LEU A 154 -13.35 2.60 4.46
C LEU A 154 -14.34 2.35 5.60
N ARG A 155 -14.45 3.31 6.54
CA ARG A 155 -15.38 3.24 7.67
C ARG A 155 -16.81 3.67 7.32
N GLY A 156 -16.99 4.46 6.27
CA GLY A 156 -18.26 5.10 5.94
C GLY A 156 -18.63 6.26 6.87
N ALA A 157 -17.67 6.82 7.60
CA ALA A 157 -17.86 7.95 8.50
C ALA A 157 -16.57 8.78 8.68
N GLY A 158 -16.73 10.10 8.85
CA GLY A 158 -15.63 11.05 9.08
C GLY A 158 -15.64 11.60 10.51
N GLU A 159 -15.73 12.91 10.64
CA GLU A 159 -15.79 13.61 11.94
C GLU A 159 -16.91 13.06 12.84
N GLY A 160 -16.59 12.87 14.12
CA GLY A 160 -17.46 12.28 15.14
C GLY A 160 -17.48 10.75 15.16
N LEU A 161 -16.82 10.07 14.21
CA LEU A 161 -16.59 8.62 14.29
C LEU A 161 -15.91 8.27 15.62
N LYS A 162 -16.41 7.22 16.27
CA LYS A 162 -15.86 6.70 17.53
C LYS A 162 -15.16 5.38 17.25
N LEU A 163 -13.88 5.32 17.58
CA LEU A 163 -13.05 4.13 17.47
C LEU A 163 -12.81 3.57 18.88
N ARG A 164 -13.05 2.27 19.05
CA ARG A 164 -12.50 1.51 20.16
C ARG A 164 -11.28 0.77 19.63
N LEU A 165 -10.10 1.24 20.02
CA LEU A 165 -8.84 0.57 19.76
C LEU A 165 -8.47 -0.30 20.97
N GLU A 166 -7.63 -1.31 20.77
CA GLU A 166 -7.12 -2.14 21.87
C GLU A 166 -6.41 -1.29 22.92
N SER A 167 -5.65 -0.27 22.50
CA SER A 167 -4.91 0.57 23.45
C SER A 167 -5.75 1.69 24.08
N HIS A 168 -6.75 2.23 23.38
CA HIS A 168 -7.60 3.33 23.87
C HIS A 168 -8.88 3.54 23.04
N SER A 169 -9.82 4.31 23.58
CA SER A 169 -10.92 4.87 22.78
C SER A 169 -10.51 6.20 22.17
N ALA A 170 -10.80 6.39 20.88
CA ALA A 170 -10.53 7.62 20.15
C ALA A 170 -11.79 8.16 19.47
N ARG A 171 -11.85 9.49 19.31
CA ARG A 171 -12.86 10.17 18.49
C ARG A 171 -12.18 10.83 17.30
N VAL A 172 -12.75 10.68 16.11
CA VAL A 172 -12.30 11.41 14.94
C VAL A 172 -12.74 12.87 15.06
N SER A 173 -11.79 13.80 15.13
CA SER A 173 -12.07 15.24 15.20
C SER A 173 -12.03 15.92 13.83
N GLY A 174 -11.54 15.22 12.80
CA GLY A 174 -11.53 15.74 11.43
C GLY A 174 -11.02 14.71 10.42
N VAL A 175 -11.30 15.02 9.15
CA VAL A 175 -10.78 14.28 7.99
C VAL A 175 -9.79 15.20 7.27
N ILE A 176 -8.60 14.68 6.96
CA ILE A 176 -7.55 15.38 6.21
C ILE A 176 -7.12 14.55 5.00
N SER A 177 -6.34 15.13 4.09
CA SER A 177 -5.86 14.39 2.92
C SER A 177 -4.94 13.22 3.28
N ASP A 178 -4.98 12.15 2.47
CA ASP A 178 -4.07 10.99 2.57
C ASP A 178 -2.58 11.39 2.54
N ALA A 179 -2.26 12.46 1.80
CA ALA A 179 -0.92 12.99 1.73
C ALA A 179 -0.46 13.58 3.08
N SER A 180 -1.34 14.26 3.80
CA SER A 180 -1.02 14.86 5.10
C SER A 180 -0.90 13.85 6.22
N THR A 181 -1.56 12.70 6.13
CA THR A 181 -1.29 11.57 7.04
C THR A 181 -0.08 10.74 6.63
N ASN A 182 0.60 11.05 5.53
CA ASN A 182 1.65 10.23 4.95
C ASN A 182 1.24 8.75 4.79
N GLY A 183 -0.05 8.50 4.51
CA GLY A 183 -0.62 7.17 4.33
C GLY A 183 -0.82 6.35 5.61
N TYR A 184 -0.62 6.94 6.80
CA TYR A 184 -1.11 6.36 8.05
C TYR A 184 -2.63 6.49 8.13
N GLU A 185 -3.27 5.54 8.79
CA GLU A 185 -4.74 5.43 8.89
C GLU A 185 -5.30 6.39 9.95
N ALA A 186 -4.46 6.88 10.87
CA ALA A 186 -4.79 8.02 11.72
C ALA A 186 -3.54 8.77 12.19
N LEU A 187 -3.71 10.07 12.46
CA LEU A 187 -2.78 10.89 13.23
C LEU A 187 -3.34 11.14 14.62
N MET A 188 -2.50 10.98 15.64
CA MET A 188 -2.80 11.33 17.02
C MET A 188 -1.69 12.18 17.62
N ARG A 189 -1.96 12.83 18.75
CA ARG A 189 -0.93 13.53 19.52
C ARG A 189 -0.39 12.66 20.67
N PRO A 190 0.78 13.02 21.26
CA PRO A 190 1.31 12.35 22.43
C PRO A 190 0.32 12.28 23.62
N PRO A 191 0.43 11.23 24.46
CA PRO A 191 1.52 10.25 24.51
C PRO A 191 1.38 9.10 23.50
N ILE A 192 2.50 8.44 23.18
CA ILE A 192 2.49 7.14 22.50
C ILE A 192 1.77 6.14 23.42
N PRO A 193 0.79 5.36 22.92
CA PRO A 193 0.13 4.34 23.73
C PRO A 193 1.13 3.37 24.36
N LYS A 194 0.93 3.05 25.64
CA LYS A 194 1.88 2.19 26.39
C LYS A 194 1.92 0.76 25.88
N ASP A 195 0.82 0.31 25.28
CA ASP A 195 0.67 -1.05 24.76
C ASP A 195 1.28 -1.21 23.36
N TRP A 196 1.71 -0.11 22.74
CA TRP A 196 2.55 -0.18 21.54
C TRP A 196 3.95 -0.66 21.96
N ALA A 197 4.18 -1.95 21.79
CA ALA A 197 5.46 -2.58 22.09
C ALA A 197 6.61 -2.00 21.23
N ARG A 198 6.28 -1.53 20.01
CA ARG A 198 7.20 -0.82 19.12
C ARG A 198 6.55 0.42 18.53
N ALA A 199 7.31 1.52 18.53
CA ALA A 199 6.96 2.75 17.82
C ALA A 199 8.18 3.22 17.01
N ASP A 200 8.14 2.99 15.69
CA ASP A 200 9.25 3.33 14.80
C ASP A 200 9.34 4.86 14.63
N ARG A 201 10.35 5.48 15.26
CA ARG A 201 10.61 6.92 15.10
C ARG A 201 11.31 7.23 13.78
N PHE A 202 10.81 8.25 13.09
CA PHE A 202 11.50 8.90 11.98
C PHE A 202 11.37 10.43 12.11
N VAL A 203 12.12 11.17 11.29
CA VAL A 203 12.10 12.64 11.30
C VAL A 203 11.56 13.15 9.98
N LEU A 204 10.62 14.08 10.07
CA LEU A 204 10.19 14.92 8.95
C LEU A 204 10.72 16.33 9.14
N ALA A 205 11.00 17.03 8.04
CA ALA A 205 11.42 18.42 8.10
C ALA A 205 10.94 19.22 6.90
N VAL A 206 10.75 20.52 7.11
CA VAL A 206 10.61 21.50 6.04
C VAL A 206 11.96 22.18 5.86
N VAL A 207 12.53 22.14 4.66
CA VAL A 207 13.87 22.67 4.38
C VAL A 207 13.84 23.63 3.19
N ARG A 208 14.59 24.74 3.26
CA ARG A 208 14.73 25.68 2.12
C ARG A 208 15.43 25.04 0.93
N ASN A 209 16.48 24.26 1.23
CA ASN A 209 17.29 23.55 0.25
C ASN A 209 17.59 22.16 0.80
N CYS A 210 16.97 21.14 0.22
CA CYS A 210 17.20 19.77 0.68
C CYS A 210 18.59 19.27 0.25
N SER A 211 19.37 18.79 1.21
CA SER A 211 20.72 18.28 0.96
C SER A 211 20.95 17.00 1.79
N GLN A 212 20.69 15.85 1.18
CA GLN A 212 20.85 14.54 1.81
C GLN A 212 22.24 14.36 2.46
N ARG A 213 23.31 14.87 1.83
CA ARG A 213 24.68 14.81 2.37
C ARG A 213 24.84 15.57 3.70
N LYS A 214 24.23 16.75 3.83
CA LYS A 214 24.33 17.58 5.05
C LYS A 214 23.55 16.93 6.19
N VAL A 215 22.36 16.44 5.87
CA VAL A 215 21.47 15.75 6.83
C VAL A 215 22.12 14.46 7.31
N ARG A 216 22.71 13.67 6.41
CA ARG A 216 23.47 12.47 6.79
C ARG A 216 24.62 12.77 7.75
N ARG A 217 25.43 13.80 7.45
CA ARG A 217 26.53 14.24 8.34
C ARG A 217 26.04 14.74 9.70
N ALA A 218 24.86 15.37 9.75
CA ALA A 218 24.28 15.83 11.01
C ALA A 218 23.75 14.66 11.86
N LEU A 219 23.21 13.62 11.23
CA LEU A 219 22.72 12.43 11.91
C LEU A 219 23.83 11.47 12.35
N GLU A 220 24.95 11.42 11.63
CA GLU A 220 26.05 10.49 11.89
C GLU A 220 26.53 10.43 13.36
N PRO A 221 26.69 11.55 14.10
CA PRO A 221 27.15 11.51 15.49
C PRO A 221 26.12 10.98 16.49
N VAL A 222 24.84 10.93 16.12
CA VAL A 222 23.76 10.47 17.01
C VAL A 222 23.32 9.04 16.69
N LEU A 223 23.75 8.48 15.56
CA LEU A 223 23.43 7.13 15.14
C LEU A 223 24.48 6.13 15.63
N ASP A 224 24.07 4.87 15.81
CA ASP A 224 25.02 3.78 16.03
C ASP A 224 26.00 3.65 14.86
N PRO A 225 27.27 3.27 15.10
CA PRO A 225 28.25 3.09 14.04
C PRO A 225 27.75 2.13 12.94
N GLY A 226 27.87 2.54 11.68
CA GLY A 226 27.45 1.73 10.53
C GLY A 226 25.95 1.70 10.26
N ARG A 227 25.14 2.40 11.07
CA ARG A 227 23.68 2.49 10.89
C ARG A 227 23.31 3.20 9.58
N ALA A 228 22.65 2.48 8.68
CA ALA A 228 22.18 3.04 7.43
C ALA A 228 20.94 3.93 7.64
N VAL A 229 20.95 5.14 7.08
CA VAL A 229 19.79 6.06 7.08
C VAL A 229 19.34 6.38 5.66
N ARG A 230 18.02 6.28 5.42
CA ARG A 230 17.36 6.76 4.20
C ARG A 230 16.99 8.22 4.38
N ILE A 231 17.29 9.03 3.37
CA ILE A 231 16.90 10.43 3.32
C ILE A 231 16.20 10.69 1.99
N ARG A 232 15.03 11.33 2.02
CA ARG A 232 14.29 11.74 0.82
C ARG A 232 14.11 13.25 0.81
N CYS A 233 14.17 13.82 -0.39
CA CYS A 233 13.94 15.24 -0.62
C CYS A 233 12.69 15.47 -1.47
N GLY A 234 11.89 16.46 -1.08
CA GLY A 234 10.73 16.91 -1.82
C GLY A 234 9.73 15.78 -2.08
N ARG A 235 9.48 15.50 -3.35
CA ARG A 235 8.49 14.53 -3.82
C ARG A 235 9.11 13.24 -4.37
N GLU A 236 10.31 12.88 -3.88
CA GLU A 236 10.95 11.60 -4.23
C GLU A 236 10.07 10.38 -3.88
N GLN A 237 9.16 10.53 -2.91
CA GLN A 237 8.12 9.55 -2.61
C GLN A 237 6.78 10.26 -2.40
N PRO A 238 5.65 9.60 -2.72
CA PRO A 238 4.32 10.15 -2.48
C PRO A 238 3.98 10.23 -0.98
N PHE A 239 4.53 9.31 -0.18
CA PHE A 239 4.33 9.25 1.27
C PHE A 239 5.67 9.27 1.98
N LEU A 240 5.91 10.28 2.81
CA LEU A 240 7.14 10.44 3.57
C LEU A 240 6.98 9.73 4.93
N ARG A 241 7.17 8.41 4.94
CA ARG A 241 6.94 7.55 6.11
C ARG A 241 8.07 6.57 6.38
N TYR A 242 8.03 5.92 7.53
CA TYR A 242 8.89 4.77 7.79
C TYR A 242 8.58 3.62 6.80
N GLY A 243 9.61 3.06 6.16
CA GLY A 243 9.43 2.07 5.10
C GLY A 243 8.83 2.66 3.82
N ASP A 244 9.35 3.82 3.38
CA ASP A 244 8.89 4.60 2.22
C ASP A 244 9.06 3.95 0.83
N SER A 245 9.49 2.69 0.76
CA SER A 245 9.78 2.00 -0.53
C SER A 245 8.65 1.07 -0.99
N VAL A 246 7.57 1.04 -0.21
CA VAL A 246 6.36 0.24 -0.40
C VAL A 246 5.11 1.10 -0.18
N LEU A 247 3.94 0.63 -0.60
CA LEU A 247 2.70 1.35 -0.36
C LEU A 247 2.31 1.32 1.14
N PRO A 248 1.64 2.35 1.66
CA PRO A 248 1.08 2.32 3.00
C PRO A 248 -0.06 1.30 3.14
N GLN A 249 -0.25 0.76 4.35
CA GLN A 249 -1.31 -0.21 4.66
C GLN A 249 -2.71 0.33 4.28
N LEU A 250 -2.96 1.63 4.49
CA LEU A 250 -4.19 2.30 4.08
C LEU A 250 -4.57 2.01 2.61
N LEU A 251 -3.60 2.15 1.69
CA LEU A 251 -3.85 1.94 0.26
C LEU A 251 -3.97 0.46 -0.09
N ILE A 252 -3.27 -0.40 0.65
CA ILE A 252 -3.42 -1.86 0.51
C ILE A 252 -4.85 -2.28 0.90
N LYS A 253 -5.38 -1.74 1.99
CA LYS A 253 -6.75 -2.01 2.44
C LYS A 253 -7.80 -1.48 1.47
N ASP A 254 -7.64 -0.26 0.97
CA ASP A 254 -8.54 0.32 -0.03
C ASP A 254 -8.57 -0.53 -1.32
N THR A 255 -7.43 -1.09 -1.71
CA THR A 255 -7.30 -1.85 -2.96
C THR A 255 -7.72 -3.32 -2.84
N PHE A 256 -7.27 -4.01 -1.78
CA PHE A 256 -7.41 -5.47 -1.63
C PHE A 256 -8.44 -5.86 -0.57
N GLY A 257 -9.03 -4.87 0.10
CA GLY A 257 -9.93 -5.08 1.21
C GLY A 257 -9.20 -5.19 2.54
N GLU A 258 -9.97 -4.94 3.58
CA GLU A 258 -9.54 -5.04 4.96
C GLU A 258 -10.05 -6.34 5.60
N PHE A 259 -9.27 -6.87 6.53
CA PHE A 259 -9.64 -8.03 7.33
C PHE A 259 -9.50 -7.75 8.83
N ALA A 260 -10.30 -8.45 9.62
CA ALA A 260 -9.98 -8.68 11.01
C ALA A 260 -8.95 -9.83 11.14
N ALA A 261 -8.13 -9.78 12.18
CA ALA A 261 -7.19 -10.83 12.50
C ALA A 261 -6.93 -10.92 14.01
N ARG A 262 -6.18 -11.93 14.41
CA ARG A 262 -5.62 -12.07 15.76
C ARG A 262 -4.24 -12.71 15.68
N PRO A 263 -3.36 -12.51 16.68
CA PRO A 263 -2.12 -13.27 16.76
C PRO A 263 -2.37 -14.78 16.72
N SER A 264 -1.53 -15.52 16.00
CA SER A 264 -1.61 -16.97 15.95
C SER A 264 -1.16 -17.58 17.28
N SER A 265 -1.94 -18.54 17.78
CA SER A 265 -1.58 -19.27 19.01
C SER A 265 -0.50 -20.34 18.80
N SER A 266 -0.29 -20.79 17.57
CA SER A 266 0.60 -21.91 17.23
C SER A 266 1.93 -21.47 16.61
N THR A 267 2.04 -20.23 16.15
CA THR A 267 3.19 -19.79 15.37
C THR A 267 3.53 -18.34 15.68
N MET A 268 4.70 -18.14 16.31
CA MET A 268 5.18 -16.81 16.68
C MET A 268 5.27 -15.87 15.46
N GLY A 269 4.74 -14.66 15.64
CA GLY A 269 4.70 -13.61 14.63
C GLY A 269 3.76 -13.88 13.45
N ALA A 270 3.02 -15.00 13.43
CA ALA A 270 1.95 -15.21 12.46
C ALA A 270 0.61 -14.64 12.98
N ILE A 271 -0.32 -14.37 12.07
CA ILE A 271 -1.68 -13.96 12.41
C ILE A 271 -2.70 -14.91 11.79
N GLU A 272 -3.83 -15.08 12.48
CA GLU A 272 -5.01 -15.75 11.97
C GLU A 272 -5.97 -14.70 11.39
N VAL A 273 -6.01 -14.61 10.05
CA VAL A 273 -6.93 -13.73 9.31
C VAL A 273 -8.35 -14.30 9.33
N ASP A 274 -9.35 -13.42 9.41
CA ASP A 274 -10.77 -13.77 9.31
C ASP A 274 -11.02 -14.77 8.16
N PRO A 275 -11.55 -15.97 8.45
CA PRO A 275 -11.77 -16.99 7.45
C PRO A 275 -12.73 -16.57 6.33
N VAL A 276 -13.66 -15.64 6.58
CA VAL A 276 -14.59 -15.15 5.55
C VAL A 276 -13.83 -14.32 4.52
N TRP A 277 -13.08 -13.31 4.97
CA TRP A 277 -12.22 -12.51 4.08
C TRP A 277 -11.20 -13.39 3.34
N ARG A 278 -10.52 -14.29 4.06
CA ARG A 278 -9.51 -15.18 3.46
C ARG A 278 -10.12 -16.05 2.36
N THR A 279 -11.27 -16.65 2.61
CA THR A 279 -11.93 -17.53 1.63
C THR A 279 -12.38 -16.74 0.40
N ALA A 280 -12.83 -15.49 0.57
CA ALA A 280 -13.23 -14.64 -0.54
C ALA A 280 -12.04 -14.21 -1.41
N ASN A 281 -10.93 -13.84 -0.78
CA ASN A 281 -9.86 -13.09 -1.43
C ASN A 281 -8.60 -13.88 -1.73
N ILE A 282 -8.27 -14.92 -0.97
CA ILE A 282 -7.07 -15.72 -1.16
C ILE A 282 -7.39 -16.98 -1.95
N LYS A 283 -6.70 -17.18 -3.07
CA LYS A 283 -6.93 -18.29 -4.00
C LYS A 283 -5.63 -18.97 -4.36
N THR A 284 -5.76 -20.24 -4.72
CA THR A 284 -4.65 -21.11 -5.13
C THR A 284 -4.74 -21.40 -6.61
N ALA A 285 -3.62 -21.29 -7.33
CA ALA A 285 -3.53 -21.63 -8.74
C ALA A 285 -2.16 -22.21 -9.09
N ARG A 286 -2.09 -22.98 -10.17
CA ARG A 286 -0.82 -23.45 -10.74
C ARG A 286 -0.20 -22.36 -11.59
N LEU A 287 1.05 -22.02 -11.27
CA LEU A 287 1.91 -21.14 -12.07
C LEU A 287 3.26 -21.84 -12.27
N PRO A 288 3.36 -22.79 -13.21
CA PRO A 288 4.57 -23.60 -13.38
C PRO A 288 5.81 -22.79 -13.73
N ALA A 289 5.68 -21.57 -14.27
CA ALA A 289 6.83 -20.70 -14.51
C ALA A 289 7.36 -20.00 -13.23
N LEU A 290 6.60 -20.05 -12.13
CA LEU A 290 6.94 -19.40 -10.86
C LEU A 290 7.30 -20.41 -9.77
N SER A 291 6.56 -21.51 -9.67
CA SER A 291 6.76 -22.54 -8.65
C SER A 291 6.50 -23.93 -9.21
N SER A 292 7.14 -24.94 -8.64
CA SER A 292 6.83 -26.35 -8.89
C SER A 292 5.59 -26.84 -8.16
N GLY A 293 5.15 -26.08 -7.14
CA GLY A 293 3.91 -26.33 -6.42
C GLY A 293 2.78 -25.38 -6.83
N ASP A 294 1.71 -25.43 -6.04
CA ASP A 294 0.60 -24.50 -6.15
C ASP A 294 0.96 -23.15 -5.50
N VAL A 295 0.52 -22.06 -6.13
CA VAL A 295 0.75 -20.69 -5.66
C VAL A 295 -0.53 -20.14 -5.04
N THR A 296 -0.45 -19.74 -3.77
CA THR A 296 -1.58 -19.18 -3.01
C THR A 296 -1.37 -17.69 -2.78
N CYS A 297 -2.22 -16.87 -3.38
CA CYS A 297 -2.11 -15.40 -3.43
C CYS A 297 -3.48 -14.73 -3.32
N HIS A 298 -3.49 -13.40 -3.22
CA HIS A 298 -4.70 -12.62 -3.47
C HIS A 298 -5.21 -12.87 -4.90
N ARG A 299 -6.52 -13.10 -5.05
CA ARG A 299 -7.16 -13.38 -6.33
C ARG A 299 -6.88 -12.32 -7.39
N ALA A 300 -6.76 -11.06 -6.96
CA ALA A 300 -6.60 -9.91 -7.84
C ALA A 300 -5.20 -9.81 -8.48
N ILE A 301 -4.16 -10.43 -7.91
CA ILE A 301 -2.80 -10.30 -8.44
C ILE A 301 -2.46 -11.34 -9.51
N PHE A 302 -3.25 -12.41 -9.64
CA PHE A 302 -2.99 -13.47 -10.62
C PHE A 302 -2.89 -12.97 -12.08
N PRO A 303 -3.71 -12.02 -12.56
CA PRO A 303 -3.55 -11.48 -13.91
C PRO A 303 -2.17 -10.86 -14.16
N GLN A 304 -1.67 -10.01 -13.25
CA GLN A 304 -0.34 -9.41 -13.36
C GLN A 304 0.77 -10.44 -13.29
N LEU A 305 0.68 -11.40 -12.35
CA LEU A 305 1.65 -12.49 -12.24
C LEU A 305 1.72 -13.31 -13.54
N ARG A 306 0.57 -13.69 -14.10
CA ARG A 306 0.54 -14.44 -15.37
C ARG A 306 1.10 -13.63 -16.54
N GLY A 307 0.85 -12.32 -16.55
CA GLY A 307 1.43 -11.40 -17.52
C GLY A 307 2.95 -11.40 -17.47
N ALA A 308 3.52 -11.13 -16.30
CA ALA A 308 4.97 -11.11 -16.09
C ALA A 308 5.64 -12.43 -16.47
N LEU A 309 5.06 -13.56 -16.04
CA LEU A 309 5.58 -14.89 -16.35
C LEU A 309 5.51 -15.23 -17.85
N ARG A 310 4.47 -14.76 -18.55
CA ARG A 310 4.36 -14.93 -20.00
C ARG A 310 5.43 -14.11 -20.73
N ASP A 311 5.69 -12.89 -20.29
CA ASP A 311 6.67 -12.01 -20.94
C ASP A 311 8.11 -12.49 -20.66
N LEU A 312 8.39 -13.00 -19.46
CA LEU A 312 9.62 -13.76 -19.21
C LEU A 312 9.77 -14.95 -20.16
N ALA A 313 8.69 -15.69 -20.40
CA ALA A 313 8.73 -16.84 -21.30
C ALA A 313 8.94 -16.44 -22.76
N SER A 314 8.31 -15.36 -23.22
CA SER A 314 8.48 -14.87 -24.60
C SER A 314 9.88 -14.33 -24.86
N GLU A 315 10.57 -13.82 -23.84
CA GLU A 315 11.96 -13.39 -23.90
C GLU A 315 12.98 -14.53 -23.65
N GLY A 316 12.51 -15.75 -23.39
CA GLY A 316 13.39 -16.88 -23.08
C GLY A 316 14.08 -16.76 -21.71
N LEU A 317 13.49 -16.01 -20.78
CA LEU A 317 14.04 -15.68 -19.46
C LEU A 317 13.41 -16.47 -18.30
N SER A 318 12.53 -17.44 -18.56
CA SER A 318 11.90 -18.23 -17.51
C SER A 318 12.89 -18.96 -16.58
N TYR A 319 14.11 -19.21 -17.05
CA TYR A 319 15.18 -19.84 -16.27
C TYR A 319 15.72 -18.96 -15.14
N LEU A 320 15.38 -17.66 -15.12
CA LEU A 320 15.79 -16.73 -14.07
C LEU A 320 15.02 -16.93 -12.75
N ILE A 321 13.94 -17.72 -12.77
CA ILE A 321 13.20 -18.09 -11.57
C ILE A 321 13.50 -19.57 -11.27
N ASP A 322 14.10 -19.81 -10.11
CA ASP A 322 14.16 -21.15 -9.54
C ASP A 322 12.80 -21.48 -8.91
N ARG A 323 12.08 -22.39 -9.55
CA ARG A 323 10.73 -22.80 -9.17
C ARG A 323 10.67 -23.63 -7.88
N GLU A 324 11.79 -24.23 -7.47
CA GLU A 324 11.89 -24.95 -6.20
C GLU A 324 12.22 -23.98 -5.05
N ASP A 325 12.66 -22.76 -5.35
CA ASP A 325 13.09 -21.73 -4.39
C ASP A 325 12.12 -20.54 -4.30
N PHE A 326 10.86 -20.79 -4.65
CA PHE A 326 9.73 -19.90 -4.43
C PHE A 326 9.29 -19.95 -2.96
N ALA A 327 9.33 -18.83 -2.24
CA ALA A 327 9.05 -18.79 -0.79
C ALA A 327 7.61 -18.38 -0.44
N GLY A 328 6.70 -18.43 -1.41
CA GLY A 328 5.28 -18.21 -1.19
C GLY A 328 4.83 -16.78 -1.47
N CYS A 329 3.53 -16.54 -1.23
CA CYS A 329 2.87 -15.29 -1.55
C CYS A 329 1.91 -14.86 -0.44
N TYR A 330 0.91 -15.70 -0.12
CA TYR A 330 0.10 -15.52 1.08
C TYR A 330 0.75 -16.20 2.29
N ALA A 331 1.28 -15.38 3.19
CA ALA A 331 1.83 -15.80 4.48
C ALA A 331 1.47 -14.74 5.53
N PRO A 332 0.32 -14.87 6.24
CA PRO A 332 -0.16 -13.85 7.16
C PRO A 332 0.70 -13.77 8.42
N ARG A 333 1.41 -12.66 8.56
CA ARG A 333 2.42 -12.44 9.60
C ARG A 333 2.79 -10.97 9.78
N PHE A 334 3.41 -10.68 10.91
CA PHE A 334 4.19 -9.48 11.09
C PHE A 334 5.50 -9.55 10.27
N ILE A 335 6.04 -8.39 9.90
CA ILE A 335 7.36 -8.27 9.26
C ILE A 335 8.40 -8.97 10.16
N GLU A 336 9.28 -9.77 9.55
CA GLU A 336 10.30 -10.58 10.24
C GLU A 336 9.77 -11.51 11.36
N ARG A 337 8.45 -11.73 11.45
CA ARG A 337 7.78 -12.44 12.57
C ARG A 337 7.97 -11.75 13.93
N ASP A 338 8.24 -10.45 13.92
CA ASP A 338 8.25 -9.61 15.13
C ASP A 338 6.82 -9.20 15.49
N PRO A 339 6.19 -9.78 16.54
CA PRO A 339 4.80 -9.49 16.89
C PRO A 339 4.58 -8.04 17.36
N GLU A 340 5.65 -7.30 17.65
CA GLU A 340 5.61 -5.90 18.03
C GLU A 340 5.63 -4.98 16.80
N GLY A 341 5.95 -5.51 15.61
CA GLY A 341 6.12 -4.76 14.38
C GLY A 341 4.82 -4.50 13.61
N ARG A 342 4.99 -4.14 12.33
CA ARG A 342 3.89 -3.93 11.37
C ARG A 342 3.58 -5.23 10.62
N LEU A 343 2.40 -5.28 10.01
CA LEU A 343 2.03 -6.41 9.17
C LEU A 343 2.82 -6.45 7.87
N SER A 344 3.21 -7.65 7.45
CA SER A 344 3.79 -7.88 6.13
C SER A 344 2.69 -7.86 5.06
N HIS A 345 3.00 -7.34 3.87
CA HIS A 345 2.10 -7.41 2.71
C HIS A 345 1.84 -8.84 2.20
N HIS A 346 2.65 -9.82 2.61
CA HIS A 346 2.28 -11.24 2.48
C HIS A 346 0.97 -11.59 3.19
N SER A 347 0.54 -10.81 4.20
CA SER A 347 -0.74 -10.99 4.88
C SER A 347 -1.95 -10.66 4.02
N TRP A 348 -1.77 -9.87 2.96
CA TRP A 348 -2.80 -9.66 1.94
C TRP A 348 -2.62 -10.61 0.74
N GLY A 349 -1.52 -11.35 0.65
CA GLY A 349 -1.20 -12.21 -0.50
C GLY A 349 -0.85 -11.41 -1.76
N ILE A 350 -0.26 -10.24 -1.59
CA ILE A 350 0.10 -9.30 -2.68
C ILE A 350 1.62 -9.15 -2.87
N ALA A 351 2.39 -9.83 -2.02
CA ALA A 351 3.83 -9.96 -2.10
C ALA A 351 4.20 -11.41 -2.43
N PHE A 352 5.37 -11.63 -3.01
CA PHE A 352 5.89 -12.96 -3.31
C PHE A 352 7.41 -12.96 -3.37
N ASP A 353 7.99 -14.10 -3.02
CA ASP A 353 9.44 -14.29 -2.91
C ASP A 353 9.94 -15.33 -3.91
N VAL A 354 10.98 -15.00 -4.67
CA VAL A 354 11.65 -15.91 -5.63
C VAL A 354 13.15 -15.97 -5.37
N ASN A 355 13.79 -17.09 -5.72
CA ASN A 355 15.24 -17.29 -5.59
C ASN A 355 15.76 -16.97 -4.17
N ARG A 356 14.97 -17.39 -3.16
CA ARG A 356 15.16 -17.09 -1.73
C ARG A 356 16.55 -17.43 -1.22
N SER A 357 17.09 -18.59 -1.61
CA SER A 357 18.36 -19.13 -1.14
C SER A 357 19.55 -18.23 -1.51
N GLU A 358 19.49 -17.55 -2.65
CA GLU A 358 20.51 -16.62 -3.14
C GLU A 358 20.26 -15.16 -2.73
N ASN A 359 19.08 -14.86 -2.18
CA ASN A 359 18.61 -13.50 -1.94
C ASN A 359 18.06 -13.30 -0.52
N THR A 360 18.82 -13.71 0.49
CA THR A 360 18.42 -13.55 1.89
C THR A 360 18.30 -12.07 2.31
N PRO A 361 17.37 -11.70 3.21
CA PRO A 361 17.20 -10.31 3.62
C PRO A 361 18.44 -9.77 4.31
N GLY A 362 18.78 -8.51 4.07
CA GLY A 362 19.98 -7.84 4.56
C GLY A 362 21.25 -8.16 3.77
N ALA A 363 21.26 -9.20 2.93
CA ALA A 363 22.38 -9.50 2.05
C ALA A 363 22.39 -8.57 0.83
N LYS A 364 23.52 -8.53 0.12
CA LYS A 364 23.57 -7.86 -1.19
C LYS A 364 22.63 -8.61 -2.15
N ALA A 365 21.63 -7.90 -2.66
CA ALA A 365 20.67 -8.48 -3.59
C ALA A 365 21.36 -9.04 -4.84
N ASN A 366 20.96 -10.25 -5.23
CA ASN A 366 21.48 -11.05 -6.35
C ASN A 366 20.33 -11.52 -7.25
N GLN A 367 19.51 -10.58 -7.72
CA GLN A 367 18.46 -10.85 -8.69
C GLN A 367 18.86 -10.33 -10.07
N ASP A 368 18.59 -11.11 -11.12
CA ASP A 368 18.86 -10.65 -12.50
C ASP A 368 18.01 -9.42 -12.82
N ALA A 369 18.66 -8.36 -13.32
CA ALA A 369 18.02 -7.09 -13.60
C ALA A 369 16.87 -7.19 -14.62
N ARG A 370 16.93 -8.14 -15.55
CA ARG A 370 15.88 -8.37 -16.56
C ARG A 370 14.62 -8.93 -15.93
N LEU A 371 14.75 -9.83 -14.94
CA LEU A 371 13.60 -10.29 -14.15
C LEU A 371 12.96 -9.11 -13.42
N VAL A 372 13.80 -8.30 -12.75
CA VAL A 372 13.32 -7.14 -11.98
C VAL A 372 12.61 -6.13 -12.88
N GLU A 373 13.12 -5.89 -14.08
CA GLU A 373 12.54 -4.98 -15.07
C GLU A 373 11.14 -5.45 -15.51
N ILE A 374 11.00 -6.71 -15.94
CA ILE A 374 9.70 -7.27 -16.34
C ILE A 374 8.70 -7.22 -15.18
N MET A 375 9.11 -7.59 -13.96
CA MET A 375 8.22 -7.49 -12.79
C MET A 375 7.77 -6.05 -12.52
N ARG A 376 8.64 -5.05 -12.72
CA ARG A 376 8.29 -3.63 -12.59
C ARG A 376 7.34 -3.13 -13.67
N GLU A 377 7.49 -3.60 -14.90
CA GLU A 377 6.55 -3.31 -15.99
C GLU A 377 5.15 -3.81 -15.64
N TRP A 378 5.09 -4.99 -15.03
CA TRP A 378 3.87 -5.59 -14.49
C TRP A 378 3.44 -5.06 -13.13
N GLY A 379 3.97 -3.91 -12.69
CA GLY A 379 3.45 -3.17 -11.54
C GLY A 379 3.92 -3.66 -10.17
N PHE A 380 4.99 -4.45 -10.10
CA PHE A 380 5.61 -4.86 -8.84
C PHE A 380 6.81 -3.98 -8.48
N THR A 381 6.97 -3.66 -7.19
CA THR A 381 8.23 -3.14 -6.66
C THR A 381 9.14 -4.30 -6.25
N TRP A 382 10.44 -4.04 -6.11
CA TRP A 382 11.45 -5.04 -5.77
C TRP A 382 12.29 -4.61 -4.56
N GLY A 383 12.49 -5.52 -3.63
CA GLY A 383 13.12 -5.27 -2.33
C GLY A 383 14.64 -5.06 -2.35
N GLY A 384 15.33 -5.46 -3.42
CA GLY A 384 16.80 -5.37 -3.47
C GLY A 384 17.36 -3.94 -3.42
N GLY A 385 16.53 -2.91 -3.67
CA GLY A 385 16.92 -1.49 -3.58
C GLY A 385 16.52 -0.77 -2.28
N TRP A 386 15.90 -1.49 -1.34
CA TRP A 386 15.41 -0.93 -0.08
C TRP A 386 16.55 -0.59 0.89
N LEU A 387 16.23 0.13 1.97
CA LEU A 387 17.23 0.50 2.99
C LEU A 387 17.81 -0.74 3.69
N TYR A 388 16.95 -1.71 4.01
CA TYR A 388 17.32 -3.08 4.31
C TYR A 388 17.00 -3.90 3.07
N PRO A 389 18.01 -4.33 2.29
CA PRO A 389 17.75 -5.03 1.04
C PRO A 389 17.00 -6.34 1.27
N ASP A 390 16.01 -6.61 0.43
CA ASP A 390 15.31 -7.89 0.40
C ASP A 390 15.24 -8.39 -1.05
N GLY A 391 16.29 -9.11 -1.48
CA GLY A 391 16.51 -9.42 -2.89
C GLY A 391 15.48 -10.38 -3.49
N MET A 392 14.84 -11.21 -2.66
CA MET A 392 13.85 -12.18 -3.10
C MET A 392 12.47 -11.54 -3.32
N HIS A 393 12.22 -10.43 -2.62
CA HIS A 393 10.89 -9.90 -2.39
C HIS A 393 10.41 -9.01 -3.53
N PHE A 394 9.22 -9.33 -4.02
CA PHE A 394 8.44 -8.50 -4.93
C PHE A 394 7.06 -8.26 -4.32
N GLU A 395 6.50 -7.09 -4.53
CA GLU A 395 5.13 -6.82 -4.09
C GLU A 395 4.41 -5.80 -4.95
N TRP A 396 3.09 -5.86 -4.93
CA TRP A 396 2.24 -4.99 -5.73
C TRP A 396 2.46 -3.52 -5.38
N LEU A 397 2.71 -2.70 -6.42
CA LEU A 397 2.86 -1.26 -6.33
C LEU A 397 1.77 -0.53 -7.10
N ARG A 398 1.32 -1.09 -8.22
CA ARG A 398 0.26 -0.52 -9.06
C ARG A 398 -0.31 -1.57 -9.99
N TRP A 399 -1.50 -1.29 -10.52
CA TRP A 399 -2.03 -2.06 -11.64
C TRP A 399 -1.18 -1.87 -12.89
N ALA A 400 -0.86 -2.97 -13.57
CA ALA A 400 -0.24 -2.92 -14.89
C ALA A 400 -1.22 -2.26 -15.90
N PRO A 401 -0.70 -1.49 -16.87
CA PRO A 401 -1.52 -0.81 -17.87
C PRO A 401 -2.30 -1.74 -18.80
#